data_AF-A0A1X7SM02-F1
#
_entry.id   AF-A0A1X7SM02-F1
#
_cell.length_a   1.000
_cell.length_b   1.000
_cell.length_c   1.000
_cell.angle_alpha   90.00
_cell.angle_beta   90.00
_cell.angle_gamma   90.00
#
_symmetry.space_group_name_H-M   'P 1'
#
loop_
_entity.id
_entity.type
_entity.pdbx_description
1 polymer ?
#
loop_
_entity_poly.entity_id
_entity_poly.type
_entity_poly.pdbx_seq_one_letter_code
_entity_poly.pdbx_strand_id
1 'polypeptide(L)'
;DFKKYGVQIKVKFCSEESLHVLDARHQSGGERSVSTMLYLMALQDITNCPFRVVDEINQGMDSINERSVFNQIVRTVNQRDTPQYFVLTPKVMII
;
A
#
# COMPACT_ATOMS: atom_id res chain seq x y z
N ASP A 1 -29.79 4.67 -5.60
CA ASP A 1 -28.96 5.40 -6.57
C ASP A 1 -27.52 4.89 -6.45
N PHE A 2 -27.12 3.99 -7.34
CA PHE A 2 -25.82 3.30 -7.27
C PHE A 2 -24.62 4.25 -7.39
N LYS A 3 -24.84 5.49 -7.87
CA LYS A 3 -23.80 6.53 -7.99
C LYS A 3 -23.22 6.99 -6.66
N LYS A 4 -23.89 6.71 -5.53
CA LYS A 4 -23.43 7.10 -4.18
C LYS A 4 -22.60 6.02 -3.49
N TYR A 5 -22.45 4.84 -4.08
CA TYR A 5 -21.70 3.73 -3.49
C TYR A 5 -20.22 3.83 -3.86
N GLY A 6 -19.36 3.76 -2.85
CA GLY A 6 -17.91 3.81 -3.02
C GLY A 6 -17.22 3.87 -1.67
N VAL A 7 -15.90 3.66 -1.69
CA VAL A 7 -15.03 3.84 -0.51
C VAL A 7 -14.24 5.13 -0.71
N GLN A 8 -14.31 6.03 0.27
CA GLN A 8 -13.47 7.23 0.29
C GLN A 8 -12.39 7.06 1.36
N ILE A 9 -11.13 7.04 0.92
CA ILE A 9 -9.98 6.98 1.82
C ILE A 9 -9.66 8.41 2.28
N LYS A 10 -9.51 8.59 3.60
CA LYS A 10 -9.05 9.85 4.19
C LYS A 10 -7.72 9.62 4.90
N VAL A 11 -6.80 10.56 4.74
CA VAL A 11 -5.43 10.49 5.25
C VAL A 11 -5.05 11.78 5.96
N LYS A 12 -4.13 11.67 6.92
CA LYS A 12 -3.41 12.79 7.52
C LYS A 12 -1.99 12.34 7.82
N PHE A 13 -1.01 13.20 7.56
CA PHE A 13 0.41 12.91 7.77
C PHE A 13 0.96 13.65 8.99
N CYS A 14 0.31 14.74 9.40
CA CYS A 14 0.58 15.42 10.67
C CYS A 14 -0.54 15.18 11.69
N SER A 15 -0.20 15.08 12.97
CA SER A 15 -1.18 14.82 14.04
C SER A 15 -2.21 15.94 14.18
N GLU A 16 -1.74 17.19 14.04
CA GLU A 16 -2.51 18.43 14.22
C GLU A 16 -3.40 18.79 13.03
N GLU A 17 -3.21 18.12 11.89
CA GLU A 17 -4.00 18.38 10.68
C GLU A 17 -5.33 17.61 10.68
N SER A 18 -6.31 18.18 9.97
CA SER A 18 -7.56 17.49 9.67
C SER A 18 -7.35 16.33 8.71
N LEU A 19 -8.23 15.32 8.76
CA LEU A 19 -8.26 14.27 7.74
C LEU A 19 -8.68 14.86 6.39
N HIS A 20 -7.83 14.72 5.38
CA HIS A 20 -8.12 15.10 4.00
C HIS A 20 -8.46 13.87 3.17
N VAL A 21 -9.30 14.05 2.16
CA VAL A 21 -9.55 13.00 1.17
C VAL A 21 -8.23 12.73 0.45
N LEU A 22 -7.91 11.45 0.23
CA LEU A 22 -6.76 11.05 -0.56
C LEU A 22 -6.97 11.50 -2.01
N ASP A 23 -6.34 12.61 -2.40
CA ASP A 23 -6.51 13.23 -3.71
C ASP A 23 -5.18 13.84 -4.22
N ALA A 24 -5.17 14.22 -5.50
CA ALA A 24 -3.97 14.77 -6.12
C ALA A 24 -3.70 16.25 -5.75
N ARG A 25 -4.60 16.90 -5.02
CA ARG A 25 -4.54 18.33 -4.72
C ARG A 25 -3.82 18.60 -3.41
N HIS A 26 -3.98 17.72 -2.42
CA HIS A 26 -3.43 17.90 -1.08
C HIS A 26 -2.21 17.02 -0.79
N GLN A 27 -2.04 15.89 -1.49
CA GLN A 27 -0.94 14.95 -1.26
C GLN A 27 0.03 14.89 -2.43
N SER A 28 1.31 14.70 -2.12
CA SER A 28 2.37 14.39 -3.07
C SER A 28 2.16 13.03 -3.76
N GLY A 29 2.91 12.77 -4.83
CA GLY A 29 2.90 11.46 -5.51
C GLY A 29 3.22 10.30 -4.56
N GLY A 30 4.27 10.44 -3.75
CA GLY A 30 4.72 9.42 -2.81
C GLY A 30 3.73 9.15 -1.69
N GLU A 31 3.15 10.19 -1.09
CA GLU A 31 2.11 10.04 -0.06
C GLU A 31 0.89 9.27 -0.57
N ARG A 32 0.49 9.52 -1.83
CA ARG A 32 -0.60 8.79 -2.47
C ARG A 32 -0.24 7.33 -2.71
N SER A 33 0.97 7.06 -3.20
CA SER A 33 1.45 5.68 -3.41
C SER A 33 1.50 4.90 -2.10
N VAL A 34 2.11 5.46 -1.04
CA VAL A 34 2.18 4.84 0.29
C VAL A 34 0.80 4.53 0.84
N SER A 35 -0.10 5.52 0.83
CA SER A 35 -1.45 5.36 1.40
C SER A 35 -2.25 4.29 0.66
N THR A 36 -2.15 4.28 -0.67
CA THR A 36 -2.82 3.28 -1.51
C THR A 36 -2.27 1.89 -1.22
N MET A 37 -0.95 1.76 -1.11
CA MET A 37 -0.32 0.48 -0.83
C MET A 37 -0.71 -0.05 0.55
N LEU A 38 -0.65 0.78 1.60
CA LEU A 38 -1.09 0.40 2.95
C LEU A 38 -2.54 -0.08 2.97
N TYR A 39 -3.43 0.59 2.23
CA TYR A 39 -4.82 0.16 2.08
C TYR A 39 -4.91 -1.22 1.42
N LEU A 40 -4.19 -1.46 0.32
CA LEU A 40 -4.16 -2.76 -0.36
C LEU A 40 -3.61 -3.87 0.54
N MET A 41 -2.58 -3.58 1.36
CA MET A 41 -2.02 -4.54 2.31
C MET A 41 -3.02 -4.91 3.40
N ALA A 42 -3.76 -3.93 3.93
CA ALA A 42 -4.82 -4.20 4.91
C ALA A 42 -5.94 -5.08 4.33
N LEU A 43 -6.17 -5.03 3.02
CA LEU A 43 -7.12 -5.93 2.34
C LEU A 43 -6.58 -7.35 2.13
N GLN A 44 -5.27 -7.57 2.21
CA GLN A 44 -4.69 -8.90 2.04
C GLN A 44 -5.16 -9.84 3.15
N ASP A 45 -5.20 -9.36 4.40
CA ASP A 45 -5.59 -10.18 5.56
C ASP A 45 -7.05 -10.67 5.51
N ILE A 46 -7.92 -9.98 4.75
CA ILE A 46 -9.35 -10.32 4.65
C ILE A 46 -9.72 -11.01 3.34
N THR A 47 -8.75 -11.26 2.45
CA THR A 47 -8.98 -11.89 1.15
C THR A 47 -8.33 -13.26 1.09
N ASN A 48 -9.10 -14.28 0.73
CA ASN A 48 -8.55 -15.62 0.46
C ASN A 48 -8.24 -15.74 -1.03
N CYS A 49 -6.96 -15.79 -1.38
CA CYS A 49 -6.50 -16.07 -2.74
C CYS A 49 -5.33 -17.05 -2.71
N PRO A 50 -5.19 -17.95 -3.69
CA PRO A 50 -4.13 -18.97 -3.70
C PRO A 50 -2.73 -18.40 -3.98
N PHE A 51 -2.65 -17.27 -4.68
CA PHE A 51 -1.41 -16.53 -4.92
C PHE A 51 -1.69 -15.04 -5.11
N ARG A 52 -0.66 -14.22 -4.88
CA ARG A 52 -0.71 -12.76 -5.05
C ARG A 52 0.46 -12.32 -5.91
N VAL A 53 0.17 -11.45 -6.87
CA VAL A 53 1.18 -10.82 -7.72
C VAL A 53 1.21 -9.35 -7.40
N VAL A 54 2.40 -8.84 -7.19
CA VAL A 54 2.68 -7.47 -6.82
C VAL A 54 3.73 -6.96 -7.80
N ASP A 55 3.40 -5.91 -8.53
CA ASP A 55 4.28 -5.30 -9.54
C ASP A 55 4.46 -3.80 -9.26
N GLU A 56 5.64 -3.27 -9.56
CA GLU A 56 6.02 -1.86 -9.40
C GLU A 56 5.68 -1.22 -8.04
N ILE A 57 5.66 -2.05 -7.00
CA ILE A 57 5.23 -1.64 -5.65
C ILE A 57 6.05 -0.50 -5.04
N ASN A 58 7.25 -0.29 -5.55
CA ASN A 58 8.23 0.66 -5.05
C ASN A 58 8.50 1.85 -5.99
N GLN A 59 7.63 2.09 -6.98
CA GLN A 59 7.70 3.29 -7.81
C GLN A 59 6.96 4.48 -7.20
N GLY A 60 7.55 5.66 -7.36
CA GLY A 60 6.95 6.93 -6.94
C GLY A 60 7.06 7.25 -5.45
N MET A 61 7.80 6.46 -4.67
CA MET A 61 8.10 6.70 -3.25
C MET A 61 9.57 7.02 -3.04
N ASP A 62 9.89 7.80 -2.00
CA ASP A 62 11.26 7.93 -1.51
C ASP A 62 11.76 6.62 -0.87
N SER A 63 13.07 6.56 -0.61
CA SER A 63 13.74 5.36 -0.09
C SER A 63 13.27 4.93 1.31
N ILE A 64 12.76 5.85 2.13
CA ILE A 64 12.30 5.56 3.50
C ILE A 64 10.93 4.87 3.43
N ASN A 65 10.02 5.44 2.64
CA ASN A 65 8.69 4.92 2.41
C ASN A 65 8.72 3.59 1.66
N GLU A 66 9.54 3.51 0.61
CA GLU A 66 9.80 2.27 -0.14
C GLU A 66 10.24 1.14 0.80
N ARG A 67 11.22 1.39 1.67
CA ARG A 67 11.72 0.38 2.61
C ARG A 67 10.68 -0.01 3.65
N SER A 68 9.88 0.94 4.12
CA SER A 68 8.82 0.70 5.10
C SER A 68 7.70 -0.19 4.54
N VAL A 69 7.24 0.12 3.32
CA VAL A 69 6.25 -0.69 2.59
C VAL A 69 6.80 -2.09 2.33
N PHE A 70 8.05 -2.19 1.85
CA PHE A 70 8.68 -3.47 1.59
C PHE A 70 8.78 -4.35 2.84
N ASN A 71 9.24 -3.78 3.96
CA ASN A 71 9.32 -4.49 5.24
C ASN A 71 7.96 -5.00 5.70
N GLN A 72 6.87 -4.25 5.45
CA GLN A 72 5.52 -4.73 5.75
C GLN A 72 5.14 -5.93 4.88
N ILE A 73 5.48 -5.93 3.58
CA ILE A 73 5.19 -7.07 2.69
C ILE A 73 5.94 -8.30 3.20
N VAL A 74 7.23 -8.14 3.48
CA VAL A 74 8.09 -9.22 4.00
C VAL A 74 7.52 -9.77 5.31
N ARG A 75 6.98 -8.92 6.18
CA ARG A 75 6.31 -9.37 7.40
C ARG A 75 5.04 -10.16 7.10
N THR A 76 4.20 -9.67 6.19
CA THR A 76 2.97 -10.35 5.79
C THR A 76 3.26 -11.71 5.18
N VAL A 77 4.22 -11.83 4.24
CA VAL A 77 4.53 -13.12 3.60
C VAL A 77 5.12 -14.15 4.55
N ASN A 78 5.82 -13.70 5.61
CA ASN A 78 6.43 -14.59 6.62
C ASN A 78 5.45 -15.09 7.69
N GLN A 79 4.17 -14.72 7.64
CA GLN A 79 3.16 -15.28 8.54
C GLN A 79 2.81 -16.73 8.14
N ARG A 80 2.26 -17.50 9.07
CA ARG A 80 1.79 -18.87 8.78
C ARG A 80 0.56 -18.81 7.87
N ASP A 81 0.41 -19.80 7.00
CA ASP A 81 -0.72 -19.96 6.07
C ASP A 81 -0.90 -18.79 5.07
N THR A 82 0.18 -18.10 4.72
CA THR A 82 0.17 -17.05 3.70
C THR A 82 0.17 -17.64 2.29
N PRO A 83 -0.64 -17.08 1.36
CA PRO A 83 -0.59 -17.45 -0.05
C PRO A 83 0.79 -17.23 -0.66
N GLN A 84 1.07 -17.86 -1.80
CA GLN A 84 2.32 -17.60 -2.54
C GLN A 84 2.36 -16.15 -3.06
N TYR A 85 3.43 -15.41 -2.77
CA TYR A 85 3.63 -14.04 -3.27
C TYR A 85 4.67 -14.00 -4.38
N PHE A 86 4.31 -13.35 -5.48
CA PHE A 86 5.22 -12.96 -6.55
C PHE A 86 5.41 -11.45 -6.48
N VAL A 87 6.64 -11.00 -6.23
CA VAL A 87 7.00 -9.58 -6.24
C VAL A 87 7.88 -9.33 -7.47
N LEU A 88 7.39 -8.47 -8.35
CA LEU A 88 8.06 -8.02 -9.55
C LEU A 88 8.53 -6.59 -9.32
N THR A 89 9.83 -6.36 -9.36
CA THR A 89 10.40 -5.02 -9.29
C THR A 89 11.74 -4.97 -10.02
N PRO A 90 12.04 -3.87 -10.73
CA PRO A 90 13.33 -3.67 -11.37
C PRO A 90 14.44 -3.30 -10.36
N LYS A 91 14.11 -2.93 -9.12
CA LYS A 91 15.09 -2.56 -8.10
C LYS A 91 15.55 -3.81 -7.33
N VAL A 92 16.87 -4.01 -7.27
CA VAL A 92 17.47 -5.02 -6.39
C VAL A 92 17.27 -4.58 -4.95
N MET A 93 16.45 -5.34 -4.21
CA MET A 93 16.22 -5.11 -2.79
C MET A 93 17.03 -6.15 -2.01
N ILE A 94 18.01 -5.69 -1.23
CA ILE A 94 18.73 -6.56 -0.30
C ILE A 94 17.81 -6.77 0.90
N ILE A 95 17.37 -8.01 1.07
CA ILE A 95 16.48 -8.49 2.13
C ILE A 95 17.29 -8.69 3.41
#